data_AF-A9WRX5-F1
#
_entry.id   AF-A9WRX5-F1
#
_cell.length_a   1.000
_cell.length_b   1.000
_cell.length_c   1.000
_cell.angle_alpha   90.00
_cell.angle_beta   90.00
_cell.angle_gamma   90.00
#
_symmetry.space_group_name_H-M   'P 1'
#
loop_
_entity.id
_entity.type
_entity.pdbx_description
1 polymer ?
#
loop_
_entity_poly.entity_id
_entity_poly.type
_entity_poly.pdbx_seq_one_letter_code
_entity_poly.pdbx_strand_id
1 'polypeptide(L)'
;MSTMTSTATALNIVPSYLEGSWWAPETAPANAPIARDANTGEALATVSSDGVDLAAVVRYGRETGQRNLGDFTISPARAQAQRACPVPQ
;
A
#
# COMPACT_ATOMS: atom_id res chain seq x y z
N MET A 1 27.99 12.36 -16.04
CA MET A 1 27.34 11.22 -16.73
C MET A 1 27.12 10.15 -15.69
N SER A 2 26.03 10.24 -14.92
CA SER A 2 25.80 9.37 -13.76
C SER A 2 25.17 8.06 -14.22
N THR A 3 25.89 6.97 -14.02
CA THR A 3 25.42 5.59 -14.20
C THR A 3 24.32 5.28 -13.19
N MET A 4 23.10 4.93 -13.65
CA MET A 4 22.09 4.30 -12.79
C MET A 4 22.38 2.81 -12.69
N THR A 5 22.64 2.34 -11.47
CA THR A 5 22.76 0.93 -11.14
C THR A 5 21.35 0.34 -11.02
N SER A 6 20.88 -0.41 -12.03
CA SER A 6 19.64 -1.19 -11.90
C SER A 6 19.95 -2.44 -11.06
N THR A 7 19.34 -2.50 -9.86
CA THR A 7 19.42 -3.66 -8.98
C THR A 7 18.22 -4.55 -9.29
N ALA A 8 18.46 -5.66 -10.00
CA ALA A 8 17.45 -6.68 -10.24
C ALA A 8 17.07 -7.36 -8.91
N THR A 9 16.00 -6.87 -8.29
CA THR A 9 15.42 -7.42 -7.06
C THR A 9 14.45 -8.54 -7.45
N ALA A 10 14.59 -9.72 -6.85
CA ALA A 10 13.56 -10.77 -6.92
C ALA A 10 12.21 -10.12 -6.59
N LEU A 11 11.25 -10.12 -7.53
CA LEU A 11 10.03 -9.31 -7.45
C LEU A 11 9.29 -9.59 -6.14
N ASN A 12 9.50 -8.72 -5.16
CA ASN A 12 8.89 -8.87 -3.85
C ASN A 12 7.40 -8.55 -3.98
N ILE A 13 6.58 -9.26 -3.21
CA ILE A 13 5.15 -8.95 -3.15
C ILE A 13 4.99 -7.65 -2.36
N VAL A 14 4.28 -6.68 -2.92
CA VAL A 14 4.02 -5.41 -2.23
C VAL A 14 3.06 -5.68 -1.06
N PRO A 15 3.47 -5.41 0.21
CA PRO A 15 2.56 -5.54 1.34
C PRO A 15 1.46 -4.47 1.28
N SER A 16 0.24 -4.89 1.55
CA SER A 16 -0.93 -4.02 1.68
C SER A 16 -1.20 -3.71 3.15
N TYR A 17 -1.51 -2.46 3.48
CA TYR A 17 -1.87 -2.09 4.85
C TYR A 17 -3.37 -2.24 5.07
N LEU A 18 -3.77 -3.21 5.88
CA LEU A 18 -5.16 -3.59 6.11
C LEU A 18 -5.44 -3.70 7.61
N GLU A 19 -6.60 -3.20 8.05
CA GLU A 19 -7.07 -3.34 9.44
C GLU A 19 -6.07 -2.90 10.53
N GLY A 20 -5.21 -1.91 10.21
CA GLY A 20 -4.20 -1.40 11.15
C GLY A 20 -2.90 -2.22 11.19
N SER A 21 -2.66 -3.10 10.22
CA SER A 21 -1.45 -3.93 10.14
C SER A 21 -0.95 -4.09 8.70
N TRP A 22 0.34 -4.41 8.54
CA TRP A 22 0.90 -4.80 7.26
C TRP A 22 0.54 -6.25 6.96
N TRP A 23 -0.06 -6.49 5.80
CA TRP A 23 -0.46 -7.81 5.33
C TRP A 23 0.09 -8.05 3.92
N ALA A 24 0.59 -9.25 3.67
CA ALA A 24 0.96 -9.71 2.33
C ALA A 24 0.59 -11.18 2.20
N PRO A 25 0.16 -11.64 1.02
CA PRO A 25 -0.02 -13.06 0.79
C PRO A 25 1.33 -13.77 0.79
N GLU A 26 1.38 -15.01 1.30
CA GLU A 26 2.60 -15.83 1.32
C GLU A 26 3.08 -16.19 -0.10
N THR A 27 2.17 -16.24 -1.06
CA THR A 27 2.47 -16.52 -2.47
C THR A 27 1.54 -15.71 -3.35
N ALA A 28 2.10 -15.04 -4.36
CA ALA A 28 1.30 -14.36 -5.37
C ALA A 28 0.86 -15.37 -6.44
N PRO A 29 -0.39 -15.28 -6.94
CA PRO A 29 -0.83 -16.10 -8.05
C PRO A 29 -0.01 -15.79 -9.30
N ALA A 30 0.13 -16.78 -10.19
CA ALA A 30 0.98 -16.66 -11.39
C ALA A 30 0.57 -15.52 -12.34
N ASN A 31 -0.71 -15.11 -12.29
CA ASN A 31 -1.28 -14.02 -13.07
C ASN A 31 -1.40 -12.70 -12.29
N ALA A 32 -0.73 -12.57 -11.14
CA ALA A 32 -0.72 -11.34 -10.37
C ALA A 32 -0.18 -10.16 -11.21
N PRO A 33 -0.80 -8.97 -11.13
CA PRO A 33 -0.28 -7.77 -11.77
C PRO A 33 1.16 -7.46 -11.35
N ILE A 34 1.98 -7.10 -12.35
CA ILE A 34 3.36 -6.66 -12.15
C ILE A 34 3.40 -5.14 -12.20
N ALA A 35 3.84 -4.51 -11.11
CA ALA A 35 4.19 -3.11 -11.09
C ALA A 35 5.48 -2.89 -11.88
N ARG A 36 5.45 -1.98 -12.85
CA ARG A 36 6.59 -1.65 -13.72
C ARG A 36 7.04 -0.22 -13.50
N ASP A 37 8.32 0.03 -13.68
CA ASP A 37 8.86 1.38 -13.73
C ASP A 37 8.21 2.16 -14.89
N ALA A 38 7.72 3.36 -14.60
CA ALA A 38 6.99 4.17 -15.58
C ALA A 38 7.87 4.75 -16.70
N ASN A 39 9.17 4.89 -16.46
CA ASN A 39 10.13 5.43 -17.41
C ASN A 39 10.77 4.33 -18.26
N THR A 40 11.04 3.15 -17.69
CA THR A 40 11.80 2.08 -18.36
C THR A 40 10.96 0.86 -18.72
N GLY A 41 9.81 0.66 -18.07
CA GLY A 41 8.98 -0.55 -18.21
C GLY A 41 9.53 -1.80 -17.51
N GLU A 42 10.65 -1.66 -16.79
CA GLU A 42 11.26 -2.75 -16.00
C GLU A 42 10.30 -3.21 -14.90
N ALA A 43 10.26 -4.52 -14.63
CA ALA A 43 9.42 -5.07 -13.57
C ALA A 43 10.02 -4.76 -12.19
N LEU A 44 9.23 -4.17 -11.30
CA LEU A 44 9.67 -3.75 -9.96
C LEU A 44 9.12 -4.64 -8.85
N ALA A 45 7.83 -4.99 -8.90
CA ALA A 45 7.19 -5.77 -7.84
C ALA A 45 5.91 -6.47 -8.33
N THR A 46 5.44 -7.44 -7.55
CA THR A 46 4.17 -8.11 -7.79
C THR A 46 3.12 -7.57 -6.83
N VAL A 47 1.92 -7.26 -7.35
CA VAL A 47 0.80 -6.75 -6.54
C VAL A 47 -0.30 -7.81 -6.50
N SER A 48 -0.76 -8.15 -5.31
CA SER A 48 -1.88 -9.06 -5.13
C SER A 48 -2.70 -8.68 -3.90
N SER A 49 -4.02 -8.79 -4.03
CA SER A 49 -5.00 -8.68 -2.95
C SER A 49 -5.80 -9.98 -2.79
N ASP A 50 -5.29 -11.09 -3.33
CA ASP A 50 -5.95 -12.38 -3.24
C ASP A 50 -5.96 -12.86 -1.79
N GLY A 51 -7.12 -13.33 -1.31
CA GLY A 51 -7.29 -13.76 0.08
C GLY A 51 -7.64 -12.63 1.06
N VAL A 52 -7.76 -11.38 0.59
CA VAL A 52 -8.26 -10.28 1.42
C VAL A 52 -9.78 -10.39 1.62
N ASP A 53 -10.23 -10.39 2.88
CA ASP A 53 -11.64 -10.17 3.21
C ASP A 53 -11.97 -8.67 3.08
N LEU A 54 -12.39 -8.28 1.87
CA LEU A 54 -12.74 -6.89 1.59
C LEU A 54 -13.89 -6.39 2.49
N ALA A 55 -14.83 -7.25 2.87
CA ALA A 55 -15.94 -6.85 3.72
C ALA A 55 -15.47 -6.51 5.15
N ALA A 56 -14.54 -7.31 5.69
CA ALA A 56 -13.90 -7.01 6.97
C ALA A 56 -13.11 -5.70 6.92
N VAL A 57 -12.30 -5.49 5.89
CA VAL A 57 -11.50 -4.26 5.70
C VAL A 57 -12.40 -3.02 5.63
N VAL A 58 -13.50 -3.09 4.88
CA VAL A 58 -14.46 -1.97 4.77
C VAL A 58 -15.16 -1.72 6.11
N ARG A 59 -15.56 -2.77 6.83
CA ARG A 59 -16.16 -2.64 8.16
C ARG A 59 -15.21 -1.93 9.13
N TYR A 60 -13.94 -2.35 9.19
CA TYR A 60 -12.93 -1.68 10.00
C TYR A 60 -12.76 -0.20 9.62
N GLY A 61 -12.75 0.11 8.31
CA GLY A 61 -12.69 1.49 7.83
C GLY A 61 -13.87 2.35 8.32
N ARG A 62 -15.08 1.80 8.42
CA ARG A 62 -16.26 2.50 8.93
C ARG A 62 -16.24 2.66 10.45
N GLU A 63 -15.97 1.56 11.16
CA GLU A 63 -16.05 1.51 12.62
C GLU A 63 -14.90 2.24 13.30
N THR A 64 -13.70 2.16 12.73
CA THR A 64 -12.50 2.80 13.26
C THR A 64 -12.22 4.11 12.52
N GLY A 65 -12.04 4.07 11.21
CA GLY A 65 -11.63 5.26 10.44
C GLY A 65 -12.69 6.36 10.44
N GLN A 66 -13.89 6.05 9.93
CA GLN A 66 -14.96 7.03 9.75
C GLN A 66 -15.45 7.59 11.08
N ARG A 67 -15.62 6.73 12.10
CA ARG A 67 -15.96 7.15 13.47
C ARG A 67 -14.94 8.15 14.04
N ASN A 68 -13.66 7.80 14.06
CA ASN A 68 -12.63 8.67 14.64
C ASN A 68 -12.42 9.96 13.83
N LEU A 69 -12.57 9.90 12.50
CA LEU A 69 -12.45 11.09 11.65
C LEU A 69 -13.68 11.99 11.73
N GLY A 70 -14.87 11.43 11.99
CA GLY A 70 -16.12 12.17 12.17
C GLY A 70 -16.11 13.10 13.38
N ASP A 71 -15.34 12.76 14.41
CA ASP A 71 -15.13 13.60 15.60
C ASP A 71 -14.30 14.86 15.28
N PHE A 72 -13.55 14.86 14.17
CA PHE A 72 -12.81 16.02 13.69
C PHE A 72 -13.62 16.75 12.62
N THR A 73 -14.24 17.87 12.99
CA THR A 73 -15.01 18.74 12.07
C THR A 73 -14.11 19.32 10.98
N ILE A 74 -13.85 18.60 9.88
CA ILE A 74 -13.24 18.94 8.55
C ILE A 74 -11.89 19.73 8.54
N SER A 75 -11.58 20.55 9.55
CA SER A 75 -10.38 21.35 9.75
C SER A 75 -9.20 20.62 10.42
N PRO A 76 -9.35 19.66 11.36
CA PRO A 76 -8.20 18.95 11.95
C PRO A 76 -7.74 17.72 11.15
N ALA A 77 -8.67 17.03 10.48
CA ALA A 77 -8.38 15.77 9.77
C ALA A 77 -7.36 15.95 8.61
N ARG A 78 -7.35 17.12 7.95
CA ARG A 78 -6.39 17.44 6.88
C ARG A 78 -4.94 17.49 7.39
N ALA A 79 -4.72 17.88 8.66
CA ALA A 79 -3.39 18.03 9.24
C ALA A 79 -2.78 16.70 9.72
N GLN A 80 -3.59 15.75 10.21
CA GLN A 80 -3.11 14.46 10.70
C GLN A 80 -2.63 13.53 9.56
N ALA A 81 -3.33 13.53 8.42
CA ALA A 81 -2.98 12.72 7.25
C ALA A 81 -1.56 13.03 6.71
N GLN A 82 -1.07 14.27 6.89
CA GLN A 82 0.27 14.69 6.45
C GLN A 82 1.39 14.25 7.40
N ARG A 83 1.08 13.84 8.64
CA ARG A 83 2.09 13.44 9.64
C ARG A 83 2.31 11.93 9.73
N ALA A 84 1.38 11.14 9.19
CA ALA A 84 1.37 9.68 9.29
C ALA A 84 2.11 8.95 8.14
N CYS A 85 2.46 9.64 7.05
CA CYS A 85 3.35 9.11 6.01
C CYS A 85 4.79 9.57 6.27
N PRO A 86 5.68 8.71 6.80
CA PRO A 86 7.10 9.02 6.78
C PRO A 86 7.58 8.88 5.33
N VAL A 87 8.02 10.00 4.73
CA VAL A 87 8.78 9.98 3.48
C VAL A 87 10.17 9.42 3.84
N PRO A 88 10.61 8.28 3.27
CA PRO A 88 11.97 7.83 3.47
C PRO A 88 12.94 8.92 3.00
N GLN A 89 13.96 9.19 3.83
CA GLN A 89 15.09 10.06 3.47
C GLN A 89 15.85 9.48 2.28
#